data_AF-A0A377M513-F1
#
_entry.id   AF-A0A377M513-F1
#
_cell.length_a   1.000
_cell.length_b   1.000
_cell.length_c   1.000
_cell.angle_alpha   90.00
_cell.angle_beta   90.00
_cell.angle_gamma   90.00
#
_symmetry.space_group_name_H-M   'P 1'
#
loop_
_entity.id
_entity.type
_entity.pdbx_description
1 polymer ?
#
loop_
_entity_poly.entity_id
_entity_poly.type
_entity_poly.pdbx_seq_one_letter_code
_entity_poly.pdbx_strand_id
1 'polypeptide(L)'
;MGASNHFEAGGFIRSREEFEWPNIQYHFLPVAINYNGSNAVKEHGFQCHVGSMRSPSRGHVRIKSRDPHQHPAILFNYMSHEQDWQEFRDAIRHHP
;
A
#
# COMPACT_ATOMS: atom_id res chain seq x y z
N MET A 1 -22.16 13.97 6.21
CA MET A 1 -20.86 13.40 5.83
C MET A 1 -19.82 13.96 6.78
N GLY A 2 -19.10 13.11 7.53
CA GLY A 2 -18.24 13.54 8.64
C GLY A 2 -18.36 12.73 9.94
N ALA A 3 -19.12 11.62 9.96
CA ALA A 3 -19.23 10.73 11.12
C ALA A 3 -18.33 9.48 11.05
N SER A 4 -17.70 9.20 9.90
CA SER A 4 -16.76 8.09 9.70
C SER A 4 -15.52 8.60 8.95
N ASN A 5 -14.33 8.19 9.39
CA ASN A 5 -13.06 8.47 8.71
C ASN A 5 -12.81 7.51 7.53
N HIS A 6 -13.75 6.58 7.26
CA HIS A 6 -13.66 5.49 6.29
C HIS A 6 -12.59 4.42 6.57
N PHE A 7 -11.82 4.54 7.67
CA PHE A 7 -10.88 3.52 8.15
C PHE A 7 -11.50 2.86 9.39
N GLU A 8 -12.35 1.86 9.16
CA GLU A 8 -13.20 1.32 10.22
C GLU A 8 -12.57 0.14 10.96
N ALA A 9 -11.58 -0.52 10.35
CA ALA A 9 -10.74 -1.51 11.01
C ALA A 9 -9.35 -1.51 10.38
N GLY A 10 -8.34 -1.80 11.20
CA GLY A 10 -6.97 -1.95 10.75
C GLY A 10 -6.23 -2.94 11.64
N GLY A 11 -5.18 -3.54 11.12
CA GLY A 11 -4.44 -4.56 11.83
C GLY A 11 -2.98 -4.60 11.40
N PHE A 12 -2.12 -4.94 12.35
CA PHE A 12 -0.70 -5.17 12.10
C PHE A 12 -0.42 -6.65 12.26
N ILE A 13 0.09 -7.27 11.20
CA ILE A 13 0.38 -8.70 11.16
C ILE A 13 1.89 -8.90 11.04
N ARG A 14 2.42 -9.81 11.85
CA ARG A 14 3.74 -10.39 11.67
C ARG A 14 3.58 -11.56 10.71
N SER A 15 4.09 -11.42 9.49
CA SER A 15 3.84 -12.41 8.42
C SER A 15 4.66 -13.69 8.56
N ARG A 16 5.84 -13.62 9.20
CA ARG A 16 6.79 -14.71 9.36
C ARG A 16 7.56 -14.63 10.68
N GLU A 17 8.10 -15.76 11.14
CA GLU A 17 8.91 -15.84 12.36
C GLU A 17 10.23 -15.04 12.26
N GLU A 18 10.79 -14.86 11.07
CA GLU A 18 12.01 -14.08 10.86
C GLU A 18 11.86 -12.58 11.20
N PHE A 19 10.64 -12.05 11.21
CA PHE A 19 10.38 -10.66 11.60
C PHE A 19 10.22 -10.54 13.11
N GLU A 20 10.97 -9.66 13.76
CA GLU A 20 10.84 -9.42 15.20
C GLU A 20 9.51 -8.72 15.57
N TRP A 21 8.95 -7.94 14.64
CA TRP A 21 7.76 -7.09 14.84
C TRP A 21 6.80 -7.25 13.66
N PRO A 22 5.52 -6.86 13.79
CA PRO A 22 4.61 -6.77 12.66
C PRO A 22 5.21 -5.97 11.49
N ASN A 23 5.02 -6.48 10.29
CA ASN A 23 5.60 -5.96 9.04
C ASN A 23 4.56 -5.69 7.95
N ILE A 24 3.33 -6.20 8.11
CA ILE A 24 2.21 -5.96 7.20
C ILE A 24 1.14 -5.13 7.92
N GLN A 25 0.59 -4.13 7.24
CA GLN A 25 -0.54 -3.33 7.71
C GLN A 25 -1.75 -3.54 6.81
N TYR A 26 -2.88 -3.85 7.43
CA TYR A 26 -4.18 -3.88 6.78
C TYR A 26 -5.00 -2.65 7.16
N HIS A 27 -5.73 -2.15 6.18
CA HIS A 27 -6.73 -1.12 6.38
C HIS A 27 -8.00 -1.50 5.64
N PHE A 28 -9.11 -1.53 6.39
CA PHE A 28 -10.41 -1.84 5.86
C PHE A 28 -11.21 -0.56 5.64
N LEU A 29 -11.77 -0.44 4.45
CA LEU A 29 -12.68 0.62 4.08
C LEU A 29 -14.04 0.00 3.69
N PRO A 30 -15.15 0.37 4.35
CA PRO A 30 -16.49 -0.15 4.06
C PRO A 30 -17.12 0.51 2.80
N VAL A 31 -16.30 0.94 1.84
CA VAL A 31 -16.77 1.64 0.64
C VAL A 31 -16.19 0.95 -0.60
N ALA A 32 -17.06 0.50 -1.49
CA ALA A 32 -16.69 0.08 -2.84
C ALA A 32 -16.40 1.32 -3.71
N ILE A 33 -15.18 1.86 -3.62
CA ILE A 33 -14.74 3.00 -4.45
C ILE A 33 -14.23 2.46 -5.79
N ASN A 34 -14.87 2.87 -6.89
CA ASN A 34 -14.34 2.64 -8.22
C ASN A 34 -13.03 3.45 -8.40
N TYR A 35 -11.93 2.75 -8.71
CA TYR A 35 -10.60 3.32 -8.90
C TYR A 35 -10.50 4.36 -10.06
N ASN A 36 -11.57 4.61 -10.81
CA ASN A 36 -11.61 5.54 -11.95
C ASN A 36 -12.27 6.90 -11.65
N GLY A 37 -12.68 7.18 -10.40
CA GLY A 37 -13.27 8.47 -10.02
C GLY A 37 -14.67 8.75 -10.60
N SER A 38 -15.22 7.82 -11.39
CA SER A 38 -16.56 7.93 -11.97
C SER A 38 -17.52 6.97 -11.27
N ASN A 39 -18.34 7.55 -10.39
CA ASN A 39 -19.48 6.98 -9.68
C ASN A 39 -19.17 5.86 -8.67
N ALA A 40 -19.69 6.06 -7.45
CA ALA A 40 -19.79 5.01 -6.45
C ALA A 40 -20.53 3.80 -7.05
N VAL A 41 -19.97 2.61 -6.90
CA VAL A 41 -20.65 1.38 -7.28
C VAL A 41 -21.91 1.29 -6.40
N LYS A 42 -23.09 1.18 -7.01
CA LYS A 42 -24.37 1.01 -6.29
C LYS A 42 -24.54 -0.41 -5.76
N GLU A 43 -23.47 -1.01 -5.24
CA GLU A 43 -23.46 -2.36 -4.70
C GLU A 43 -22.74 -2.37 -3.36
N HIS A 44 -23.16 -3.30 -2.48
CA HIS A 44 -22.53 -3.48 -1.19
C HIS A 44 -21.16 -4.13 -1.38
N GLY A 45 -20.11 -3.48 -0.89
CA GLY A 45 -18.75 -4.01 -0.97
C GLY A 45 -17.83 -3.32 0.01
N PHE A 46 -16.69 -3.95 0.26
CA PHE A 46 -15.62 -3.41 1.08
C PHE A 46 -14.30 -3.49 0.33
N GLN A 47 -13.35 -2.65 0.73
CA GLN A 47 -11.98 -2.69 0.24
C GLN A 47 -11.05 -2.95 1.41
N CYS A 48 -10.10 -3.86 1.21
CA CYS A 48 -9.01 -4.09 2.14
C CYS A 48 -7.72 -3.69 1.45
N HIS A 49 -7.05 -2.67 1.96
CA HIS A 49 -5.74 -2.25 1.51
C HIS A 49 -4.69 -2.89 2.39
N VAL A 50 -3.67 -3.47 1.75
CA VAL A 50 -2.56 -4.10 2.44
C VAL A 50 -1.24 -3.58 1.89
N GLY A 51 -0.26 -3.42 2.77
CA GLY A 51 1.07 -2.97 2.38
C GLY A 51 2.14 -3.41 3.36
N SER A 52 3.34 -3.61 2.80
CA SER A 52 4.57 -3.69 3.57
C SER A 52 4.82 -2.37 4.28
N MET A 53 5.11 -2.43 5.59
CA MET A 53 5.45 -1.24 6.38
C MET A 53 6.93 -0.87 6.31
N ARG A 54 7.79 -1.82 5.93
CA ARG A 54 9.25 -1.67 6.01
C ARG A 54 9.93 -2.22 4.77
N SER A 55 9.36 -1.93 3.61
CA SER A 55 9.95 -2.28 2.32
C SER A 55 11.43 -1.87 2.26
N PRO A 56 12.36 -2.78 1.98
CA PRO A 56 13.76 -2.45 1.73
C PRO A 56 13.99 -1.84 0.34
N SER A 57 12.99 -1.83 -0.55
CA SER A 57 13.10 -1.12 -1.83
C SER A 57 13.43 0.35 -1.64
N ARG A 58 14.36 0.86 -2.45
CA ARG A 58 14.78 2.26 -2.42
C ARG A 58 14.74 2.86 -3.81
N GLY A 59 14.00 3.95 -3.91
CA GLY A 59 13.95 4.83 -5.07
C GLY A 59 14.90 6.03 -4.95
N HIS A 60 14.78 6.96 -5.87
CA HIS A 60 15.45 8.25 -5.78
C HIS A 60 14.65 9.36 -6.46
N VAL A 61 14.94 10.60 -6.05
CA VAL A 61 14.58 11.81 -6.79
C VAL A 61 15.88 12.49 -7.21
N ARG A 62 16.05 12.75 -8.51
CA ARG A 62 17.26 13.37 -9.06
C ARG A 62 16.91 14.55 -9.96
N ILE A 63 17.63 15.64 -9.78
CA ILE A 63 17.59 16.78 -10.70
C ILE A 63 18.20 16.32 -12.03
N LYS A 64 17.53 16.61 -13.14
CA LYS A 64 18.03 16.29 -14.50
C LYS A 64 18.70 17.47 -15.19
N SER A 65 18.46 18.69 -14.72
CA SER A 65 18.92 19.93 -15.34
C SER A 65 18.98 21.08 -14.34
N ARG A 66 19.72 22.13 -14.70
CA ARG A 66 19.77 23.39 -13.95
C ARG A 66 18.54 24.27 -14.18
N ASP A 67 17.71 23.96 -15.17
CA ASP A 67 16.44 24.64 -15.43
C ASP A 67 15.40 24.28 -14.35
N PRO A 68 14.96 25.23 -13.51
CA PRO A 68 13.98 24.96 -12.45
C PRO A 68 12.58 24.60 -12.98
N HIS A 69 12.28 24.85 -14.26
CA HIS A 69 11.02 24.45 -14.88
C HIS A 69 11.01 23.00 -15.38
N GLN A 70 12.17 22.35 -15.44
CA GLN A 70 12.23 20.96 -15.86
C GLN A 70 11.96 20.01 -14.69
N HIS A 71 10.99 19.10 -14.87
CA HIS A 71 10.66 18.11 -13.86
C HIS A 71 11.85 17.18 -13.52
N PRO A 72 12.05 16.84 -12.24
CA PRO A 72 13.09 15.89 -11.83
C PRO A 72 12.79 14.48 -12.32
N ALA A 73 13.79 13.61 -12.30
CA ALA A 73 13.60 12.17 -12.42
C ALA A 73 13.13 11.62 -11.06
N ILE A 74 12.01 10.92 -11.05
CA ILE A 74 11.49 10.23 -9.87
C ILE A 74 11.46 8.74 -10.22
N LEU A 75 12.15 7.95 -9.41
CA LEU A 75 12.10 6.50 -9.46
C LEU A 75 11.65 6.03 -8.09
N PHE A 76 10.48 5.40 -7.99
CA PHE A 76 10.04 4.79 -6.74
C PHE A 76 10.76 3.48 -6.45
N ASN A 77 11.09 2.75 -7.51
CA ASN A 77 11.74 1.44 -7.45
C ASN A 77 10.99 0.43 -6.58
N TYR A 78 9.66 0.48 -6.58
CA TYR A 78 8.84 -0.48 -5.85
C TYR A 78 9.14 -1.89 -6.32
N MET A 79 9.09 -2.85 -5.39
CA MET A 79 9.28 -4.26 -5.69
C MET A 79 10.67 -4.61 -6.25
N SER A 80 11.65 -3.73 -6.01
CA SER A 80 13.06 -3.96 -6.40
C SER A 80 13.78 -4.96 -5.49
N HIS A 81 13.19 -5.28 -4.34
CA HIS A 81 13.71 -6.24 -3.38
C HIS A 81 12.73 -7.41 -3.24
N GLU A 82 13.23 -8.65 -3.22
CA GLU A 82 12.39 -9.87 -3.19
C GLU A 82 11.45 -9.91 -1.96
N GLN A 83 11.89 -9.35 -0.83
CA GLN A 83 11.06 -9.23 0.37
C GLN A 83 9.71 -8.55 0.11
N ASP A 84 9.65 -7.53 -0.75
CA ASP A 84 8.39 -6.83 -1.03
C ASP A 84 7.37 -7.77 -1.69
N TRP A 85 7.85 -8.59 -2.63
CA TRP A 85 7.02 -9.59 -3.29
C TRP A 85 6.57 -10.68 -2.32
N GLN A 86 7.45 -11.10 -1.41
CA GLN A 86 7.11 -12.09 -0.39
C GLN A 86 6.02 -11.56 0.55
N GLU A 87 6.21 -10.37 1.11
CA GLU A 87 5.24 -9.77 2.04
C GLU A 87 3.88 -9.52 1.37
N PHE A 88 3.86 -9.10 0.10
CA PHE A 88 2.60 -8.97 -0.64
C PHE A 88 1.90 -10.31 -0.89
N ARG A 89 2.65 -11.40 -1.12
CA ARG A 89 2.05 -12.74 -1.25
C ARG A 89 1.53 -13.24 0.10
N ASP A 90 2.29 -13.05 1.17
CA ASP A 90 1.90 -13.43 2.53
C ASP A 90 0.66 -12.65 2.99
N ALA A 91 0.49 -11.42 2.53
CA ALA A 91 -0.70 -10.59 2.77
C ALA A 91 -1.99 -11.13 2.13
N ILE A 92 -1.90 -11.94 1.08
CA ILE A 92 -3.08 -12.43 0.35
C ILE A 92 -3.37 -13.89 0.69
N ARG A 93 -2.34 -14.65 1.06
CA ARG A 93 -2.45 -16.07 1.38
C ARG A 93 -2.83 -16.24 2.85
N HIS A 94 -3.91 -16.96 3.09
CA HIS A 94 -4.20 -17.49 4.42
C HIS A 94 -3.11 -18.52 4.75
N HIS A 95 -2.29 -18.27 5.78
CA HIS A 95 -1.51 -19.34 6.37
C HIS A 95 -2.49 -20.28 7.09
N PRO A 96 -2.55 -21.58 6.75
CA PRO A 96 -3.40 -22.56 7.43
C PRO A 96 -3.00 -22.73 8.90
#